data_AF-A0A7J8IVI9-F1
#
_entry.id   AF-A0A7J8IVI9-F1
#
_cell.length_a   1.000
_cell.length_b   1.000
_cell.length_c   1.000
_cell.angle_alpha   90.00
_cell.angle_beta   90.00
_cell.angle_gamma   90.00
#
_symmetry.space_group_name_H-M   'P 1'
#
loop_
_entity.id
_entity.type
_entity.pdbx_description
1 polymer ?
#
loop_
_entity_poly.entity_id
_entity_poly.type
_entity_poly.pdbx_seq_one_letter_code
_entity_poly.pdbx_strand_id
1 'polypeptide(L)'
;MYSNLDLQTQEAYEMAVRGSIRPMNQSPMLITGIRCLHFAPPEFLLEVQCMHETQKQLRRLVHEIGLELKSTAVCSQVRRTRDGCFTLDDALLRTQWDLHSIQNAIQAAAPRVAAELEKSLSPQLGTQQLPGPGQHWPRSALKGQAAGGAVGGSR
;
A
#
# COMPACT_ATOMS: atom_id res chain seq x y z
N MET A 1 -6.68 12.26 4.39
CA MET A 1 -6.56 12.59 5.82
C MET A 1 -5.53 11.74 6.58
N TYR A 2 -4.62 11.01 5.91
CA TYR A 2 -3.68 10.10 6.57
C TYR A 2 -2.20 10.43 6.30
N SER A 3 -1.92 11.56 5.65
CA SER A 3 -0.56 12.00 5.29
C SER A 3 -0.02 13.12 6.19
N ASN A 4 -0.71 13.51 7.27
CA ASN A 4 -0.38 14.69 8.09
C ASN A 4 -0.09 15.97 7.26
N LEU A 5 -0.70 16.07 6.08
CA LEU A 5 -0.51 17.16 5.14
C LEU A 5 -1.87 17.73 4.77
N ASP A 6 -1.96 19.05 4.80
CA ASP A 6 -3.09 19.76 4.22
C ASP A 6 -2.97 19.75 2.69
N LEU A 7 -3.82 18.94 2.06
CA LEU A 7 -3.83 18.73 0.61
C LEU A 7 -4.18 20.00 -0.19
N GLN A 8 -4.70 21.05 0.47
CA GLN A 8 -5.01 22.33 -0.17
C GLN A 8 -3.81 23.26 -0.27
N THR A 9 -2.67 22.91 0.33
CA THR A 9 -1.47 23.75 0.31
C THR A 9 -0.63 23.52 -0.95
N GLN A 10 0.08 24.57 -1.37
CA GLN A 10 1.05 24.50 -2.47
C GLN A 10 2.14 23.45 -2.20
N GLU A 11 2.55 23.29 -0.94
CA GLU A 11 3.53 22.28 -0.53
C GLU A 11 3.04 20.86 -0.80
N ALA A 12 1.77 20.57 -0.50
CA ALA A 12 1.16 19.28 -0.82
C ALA A 12 1.12 19.03 -2.33
N TYR A 13 0.80 20.03 -3.14
CA TYR A 13 0.84 19.91 -4.60
C TYR A 13 2.26 19.57 -5.10
N GLU A 14 3.28 20.30 -4.64
CA GLU A 14 4.66 20.04 -5.04
C GLU A 14 5.15 18.65 -4.62
N MET A 15 4.77 18.18 -3.43
CA MET A 15 5.06 16.81 -2.99
C MET A 15 4.31 15.76 -3.79
N ALA A 16 3.07 16.03 -4.22
CA ALA A 16 2.30 15.13 -5.07
C ALA A 16 2.98 14.95 -6.44
N VAL A 17 3.39 16.06 -7.05
CA VAL A 17 4.09 16.07 -8.35
C VAL A 17 5.41 15.33 -8.28
N ARG A 18 6.13 15.44 -7.16
CA ARG A 18 7.39 14.71 -6.91
C ARG A 18 7.18 13.23 -6.53
N GLY A 19 5.94 12.78 -6.36
CA GLY A 19 5.62 11.40 -5.94
C GLY A 19 5.96 11.11 -4.47
N SER A 20 6.15 12.14 -3.64
CA SER A 20 6.59 12.02 -2.25
C SER A 20 5.44 11.91 -1.24
N ILE A 21 4.17 12.03 -1.68
CA ILE A 21 3.03 11.84 -0.77
C ILE A 21 2.90 10.36 -0.43
N ARG A 22 3.32 10.00 0.78
CA ARG A 22 3.07 8.70 1.37
C ARG A 22 2.10 8.83 2.55
N PRO A 23 1.18 7.86 2.73
CA PRO A 23 0.41 7.75 3.96
C PRO A 23 1.37 7.57 5.16
N MET A 24 1.21 8.42 6.17
CA MET A 24 2.00 8.40 7.40
C MET A 24 1.23 7.71 8.53
N ASN A 25 1.92 7.49 9.66
CA ASN A 25 1.63 6.71 10.89
C ASN A 25 0.17 6.46 11.37
N GLN A 26 -0.86 7.08 10.80
CA GLN A 26 -2.27 6.89 11.14
C GLN A 26 -3.12 6.31 10.00
N SER A 27 -2.52 5.89 8.87
CA SER A 27 -3.29 5.31 7.78
C SER A 27 -3.90 3.95 8.14
N PRO A 28 -5.12 3.63 7.67
CA PRO A 28 -5.67 2.27 7.76
C PRO A 28 -4.75 1.30 7.01
N MET A 29 -4.91 0.00 7.25
CA MET A 29 -4.12 -1.02 6.54
C MET A 29 -4.27 -0.83 5.02
N LEU A 30 -3.14 -0.64 4.35
CA LEU A 30 -3.09 -0.48 2.90
C LEU A 30 -2.55 -1.77 2.31
N ILE A 31 -3.35 -2.40 1.46
CA ILE A 31 -2.93 -3.58 0.72
C ILE A 31 -2.36 -3.11 -0.62
N THR A 32 -1.06 -3.31 -0.83
CA THR A 32 -0.38 -2.96 -2.07
C THR A 32 -0.46 -4.08 -3.10
N GLY A 33 -0.67 -5.32 -2.65
CA GLY A 33 -0.85 -6.48 -3.53
C GLY A 33 -1.34 -7.71 -2.79
N ILE A 34 -2.08 -8.57 -3.49
CA ILE A 34 -2.54 -9.87 -3.00
C ILE A 34 -2.26 -10.91 -4.09
N ARG A 35 -1.72 -12.05 -3.70
CA ARG A 35 -1.48 -13.19 -4.59
C ARG A 35 -1.93 -14.48 -3.92
N CYS A 36 -2.67 -15.31 -4.65
CA CYS A 36 -2.95 -16.68 -4.22
C CYS A 36 -1.76 -17.58 -4.57
N LEU A 37 -1.14 -18.18 -3.57
CA LEU A 37 0.01 -19.08 -3.76
C LEU A 37 -0.45 -20.52 -3.94
N HIS A 38 -1.46 -20.92 -3.18
CA HIS A 38 -1.97 -22.28 -3.19
C HIS A 38 -3.48 -22.26 -2.94
N PHE A 39 -4.19 -23.13 -3.65
CA PHE A 39 -5.63 -23.28 -3.53
C PHE A 39 -5.99 -24.76 -3.67
N ALA A 40 -6.32 -25.38 -2.55
CA ALA A 40 -6.75 -26.77 -2.45
C ALA A 40 -7.89 -26.83 -1.44
N PRO A 41 -9.15 -26.60 -1.88
CA PRO A 41 -10.29 -26.53 -0.98
C PRO A 41 -10.33 -27.70 0.01
N PRO A 42 -10.55 -27.45 1.32
CA PRO A 42 -10.94 -26.18 1.94
C PRO A 42 -9.78 -25.22 2.27
N GLU A 43 -8.53 -25.58 1.97
CA GLU A 43 -7.35 -24.81 2.33
C GLU A 43 -6.86 -23.91 1.19
N PHE A 44 -6.39 -22.72 1.56
CA PHE A 44 -5.75 -21.81 0.62
C PHE A 44 -4.71 -20.95 1.31
N LEU A 45 -3.72 -20.49 0.55
CA LEU A 45 -2.61 -19.69 1.03
C LEU A 45 -2.52 -18.39 0.22
N LEU A 46 -2.63 -17.26 0.91
CA LEU A 46 -2.49 -15.93 0.33
C LEU A 46 -1.18 -15.29 0.76
N GLU A 47 -0.47 -14.71 -0.20
CA GLU A 47 0.58 -13.72 0.04
C GLU A 47 -0.04 -12.33 -0.05
N VAL A 48 0.05 -11.57 1.04
CA VAL A 48 -0.52 -10.22 1.12
C VAL A 48 0.62 -9.24 1.41
N GLN A 49 0.80 -8.29 0.49
CA GLN A 49 1.68 -7.15 0.69
C GLN A 49 0.85 -6.01 1.24
N CYS A 50 1.19 -5.57 2.45
CA CYS A 50 0.45 -4.52 3.13
C CYS A 50 1.36 -3.63 3.97
N MET A 51 0.85 -2.44 4.29
CA MET A 51 1.46 -1.46 5.18
C MET A 51 0.48 -1.09 6.29
N HIS A 52 1.02 -0.76 7.47
CA HIS A 52 0.24 -0.41 8.66
C HIS A 52 -0.76 -1.51 9.03
N GLU A 53 -0.33 -2.77 8.89
CA GLU A 53 -1.16 -3.94 9.12
C GLU A 53 -1.33 -4.26 10.61
N THR A 54 -2.49 -4.85 10.94
CA THR A 54 -2.71 -5.50 12.23
C THR A 54 -3.21 -6.91 12.01
N GLN A 55 -2.91 -7.82 12.95
CA GLN A 55 -3.41 -9.21 12.89
C GLN A 55 -4.94 -9.28 12.82
N LYS A 56 -5.66 -8.29 13.37
CA LYS A 56 -7.13 -8.22 13.29
C LYS A 56 -7.60 -7.89 11.88
N GLN A 57 -6.92 -6.96 11.18
CA GLN A 57 -7.27 -6.58 9.82
C GLN A 57 -6.97 -7.68 8.80
N LEU A 58 -5.87 -8.41 8.95
CA LEU A 58 -5.57 -9.57 8.10
C LEU A 58 -6.60 -10.69 8.27
N ARG A 59 -7.02 -10.96 9.52
CA ARG A 59 -8.11 -11.91 9.80
C ARG A 59 -9.43 -11.45 9.20
N ARG A 60 -9.73 -10.15 9.27
CA ARG A 60 -10.91 -9.57 8.63
C ARG A 60 -10.85 -9.74 7.12
N LEU A 61 -9.71 -9.46 6.47
CA LEU A 61 -9.56 -9.67 5.02
C LEU A 61 -9.95 -11.09 4.59
N VAL A 62 -9.45 -12.10 5.30
CA VAL A 62 -9.81 -13.51 5.02
C VAL A 62 -11.30 -13.76 5.20
N HIS A 63 -11.90 -13.20 6.25
CA HIS A 63 -13.34 -13.32 6.50
C HIS A 63 -14.17 -12.69 5.38
N GLU A 64 -13.84 -11.47 4.95
CA GLU A 64 -14.53 -10.77 3.86
C GLU A 64 -14.41 -11.56 2.54
N ILE A 65 -13.25 -12.16 2.25
CA ILE A 65 -13.08 -13.05 1.08
C ILE A 65 -14.04 -14.24 1.16
N GLY A 66 -14.21 -14.83 2.34
CA GLY A 66 -15.17 -15.92 2.56
C GLY A 66 -16.60 -15.47 2.26
N LEU A 67 -17.01 -14.32 2.80
CA LEU A 67 -18.34 -13.75 2.58
C LEU A 67 -18.61 -13.49 1.09
N GLU A 68 -17.64 -12.93 0.38
CA GLU A 68 -17.77 -12.58 -1.04
C GLU A 68 -17.88 -13.82 -1.94
N LEU A 69 -17.30 -14.94 -1.50
CA LEU A 69 -17.44 -16.23 -2.14
C LEU A 69 -18.69 -17.01 -1.66
N LYS A 70 -19.57 -16.40 -0.87
CA LYS A 70 -20.75 -17.03 -0.25
C LYS A 70 -20.40 -18.27 0.58
N SER A 71 -19.25 -18.23 1.24
CA SER A 71 -18.70 -19.31 2.06
C SER A 71 -18.29 -18.79 3.44
N THR A 72 -17.72 -19.66 4.26
CA THR A 72 -17.07 -19.29 5.51
C THR A 72 -15.57 -19.51 5.38
N ALA A 73 -14.80 -18.48 5.71
CA ALA A 73 -13.34 -18.56 5.74
C ALA A 73 -12.84 -18.08 7.11
N VAL A 74 -11.90 -18.84 7.67
CA VAL A 74 -11.24 -18.53 8.94
C VAL A 74 -9.74 -18.55 8.69
N CYS A 75 -9.06 -17.54 9.21
CA CYS A 75 -7.61 -17.47 9.14
C CYS A 75 -7.00 -18.39 10.21
N SER A 76 -6.34 -19.46 9.77
CA SER A 76 -5.68 -20.45 10.64
C SER A 76 -4.30 -19.99 11.10
N GLN A 77 -3.52 -19.40 10.19
CA GLN A 77 -2.15 -18.97 10.46
C GLN A 77 -1.85 -17.66 9.73
N VAL A 78 -1.11 -16.78 10.40
CA VAL A 78 -0.50 -15.59 9.80
C VAL A 78 0.99 -15.65 10.07
N ARG A 79 1.79 -15.52 9.00
CA ARG A 79 3.25 -15.46 9.10
C ARG A 79 3.75 -14.26 8.31
N ARG A 80 4.53 -13.41 8.97
CA ARG A 80 5.26 -12.32 8.30
C ARG A 80 6.51 -12.91 7.69
N THR A 81 6.62 -12.87 6.36
CA THR A 81 7.77 -13.40 5.61
C THR A 81 8.79 -12.33 5.24
N ARG A 82 8.36 -11.07 5.23
CA ARG A 82 9.19 -9.91 4.88
C ARG A 82 8.78 -8.69 5.69
N ASP A 83 9.76 -7.93 6.15
CA ASP A 83 9.59 -6.62 6.75
C ASP A 83 10.57 -5.64 6.11
N GLY A 84 10.08 -4.80 5.20
CA GLY A 84 10.93 -3.89 4.44
C GLY A 84 12.05 -4.63 3.70
N CYS A 85 13.30 -4.34 4.04
CA CYS A 85 14.47 -5.01 3.47
C CYS A 85 14.80 -6.35 4.13
N PHE A 86 14.17 -6.71 5.26
CA PHE A 86 14.44 -7.93 6.00
C PHE A 86 13.54 -9.09 5.56
N THR A 87 14.12 -10.28 5.53
CA THR A 87 13.45 -11.53 5.16
C THR A 87 13.55 -12.55 6.29
N LEU A 88 12.92 -13.71 6.12
CA LEU A 88 13.00 -14.80 7.10
C LEU A 88 14.43 -15.28 7.36
N ASP A 89 15.32 -15.20 6.37
CA ASP A 89 16.71 -15.64 6.50
C ASP A 89 17.52 -14.70 7.42
N ASP A 90 17.06 -13.46 7.57
CA ASP A 90 17.65 -12.47 8.47
C ASP A 90 17.12 -12.60 9.92
N ALA A 91 16.10 -13.43 10.14
CA ALA A 91 15.42 -13.55 11.42
C ALA A 91 16.14 -14.55 12.35
N LEU A 92 16.61 -14.05 13.50
CA LEU A 92 17.22 -14.89 14.53
C LEU A 92 16.15 -15.70 15.29
N LEU A 93 16.36 -17.00 15.37
CA LEU A 93 15.55 -17.90 16.20
C LEU A 93 15.75 -17.57 17.68
N ARG A 94 14.74 -17.88 18.51
CA ARG A 94 14.76 -17.64 19.97
C ARG A 94 15.99 -18.25 20.66
N THR A 95 16.51 -19.36 20.16
CA THR A 95 17.68 -20.06 20.67
C THR A 95 19.00 -19.37 20.36
N GLN A 96 19.00 -18.42 19.42
CA GLN A 96 20.18 -17.68 18.92
C GLN A 96 20.13 -16.21 19.36
N TRP A 97 19.42 -15.91 20.45
CA TRP A 97 19.37 -14.57 21.04
C TRP A 97 20.57 -14.34 21.97
N ASP A 98 21.76 -14.65 21.50
CA ASP A 98 23.01 -14.30 22.14
C ASP A 98 23.59 -13.01 21.54
N LEU A 99 24.39 -12.31 22.34
CA LEU A 99 24.97 -11.02 21.94
C LEU A 99 25.75 -11.13 20.62
N HIS A 100 26.47 -12.24 20.42
CA HIS A 100 27.33 -12.41 19.25
C HIS A 100 26.50 -12.64 17.97
N SER A 101 25.49 -13.50 18.02
CA SER A 101 24.54 -13.69 16.92
C SER A 101 23.82 -12.40 16.54
N ILE A 102 23.40 -11.61 17.53
CA ILE A 102 22.76 -10.31 17.28
C ILE A 102 23.75 -9.33 16.62
N GLN A 103 24.98 -9.23 17.12
CA GLN A 103 26.00 -8.37 16.51
C GLN A 103 26.30 -8.78 15.07
N ASN A 104 26.46 -10.07 14.81
CA ASN A 104 26.71 -10.60 13.48
C ASN A 104 25.54 -10.33 12.54
N ALA A 105 24.30 -10.50 12.98
CA ALA A 105 23.10 -10.19 12.20
C ALA A 105 23.01 -8.69 11.86
N ILE A 106 23.31 -7.81 12.82
CA ILE A 106 23.34 -6.35 12.58
C ILE A 106 24.40 -6.00 11.53
N GLN A 107 25.62 -6.54 11.66
CA GLN A 107 26.71 -6.29 10.72
C GLN A 107 26.38 -6.80 9.31
N ALA A 108 25.77 -7.98 9.20
CA ALA A 108 25.34 -8.55 7.93
C ALA A 108 24.23 -7.73 7.25
N ALA A 109 23.30 -7.18 8.04
CA ALA A 109 22.19 -6.39 7.53
C ALA A 109 22.56 -4.93 7.20
N ALA A 110 23.57 -4.37 7.87
CA ALA A 110 23.99 -2.97 7.74
C ALA A 110 24.10 -2.45 6.29
N PRO A 111 24.78 -3.13 5.34
CA PRO A 111 24.89 -2.62 3.97
C PRO A 111 23.54 -2.58 3.23
N ARG A 112 22.65 -3.54 3.48
CA ARG A 112 21.30 -3.58 2.87
C ARG A 112 20.41 -2.48 3.42
N VAL A 113 20.50 -2.23 4.72
CA VAL A 113 19.77 -1.13 5.37
C VAL A 113 20.27 0.21 4.85
N ALA A 114 21.58 0.40 4.73
CA ALA A 114 22.17 1.62 4.17
C ALA A 114 21.67 1.87 2.74
N ALA A 115 21.68 0.86 1.87
CA ALA A 115 21.19 0.98 0.49
C ALA A 115 19.69 1.31 0.42
N GLU A 116 18.86 0.68 1.26
CA GLU A 116 17.42 0.97 1.27
C GLU A 116 17.11 2.36 1.86
N LEU A 117 17.91 2.81 2.84
CA LEU A 117 17.83 4.18 3.37
C LEU A 117 18.22 5.21 2.31
N GLU A 118 19.32 5.01 1.58
CA GLU A 118 19.72 5.88 0.47
C GLU A 118 18.64 5.97 -0.60
N LYS A 119 18.03 4.84 -0.96
CA LYS A 119 16.90 4.78 -1.91
C LYS A 119 15.64 5.47 -1.39
N SER A 120 15.40 5.42 -0.08
CA SER A 120 14.22 6.03 0.55
C SER A 120 14.39 7.53 0.78
N LEU A 121 15.63 7.97 1.00
CA LEU A 121 16.00 9.38 1.26
C LEU A 121 16.34 10.14 -0.02
N SER A 122 16.74 9.45 -1.09
CA SER A 122 16.86 10.08 -2.40
C SER A 122 15.47 10.57 -2.83
N PRO A 123 15.31 11.86 -3.17
CA PRO A 123 14.11 12.30 -3.87
C PRO A 123 13.99 11.39 -5.08
N GLN A 124 12.85 10.70 -5.22
CA GLN A 124 12.54 10.01 -6.47
C GLN A 124 12.55 11.11 -7.54
N LEU A 125 13.67 11.27 -8.23
CA LEU A 125 13.82 12.13 -9.39
C LEU A 125 13.09 11.43 -10.53
N GLY A 126 11.78 11.29 -10.38
CA GLY A 126 10.88 10.88 -11.44
C GLY A 126 10.91 12.00 -12.46
N THR A 127 11.82 11.92 -13.42
CA THR A 127 11.72 12.59 -14.71
C THR A 127 10.47 12.06 -15.43
N GLN A 128 9.28 12.46 -14.97
CA GLN A 128 8.19 12.71 -15.88
C GLN A 128 8.30 14.19 -16.23
N GLN A 129 8.84 14.42 -17.42
CA GLN A 129 8.90 15.74 -18.03
C GLN A 129 7.49 16.32 -18.07
N LEU A 130 7.24 17.34 -17.25
CA LEU A 130 6.02 18.12 -17.30
C LEU A 130 5.84 18.64 -18.74
N PRO A 131 4.63 18.59 -19.33
CA PRO A 131 4.36 19.40 -20.51
C PRO A 131 4.59 20.86 -20.11
N GLY A 132 5.45 21.57 -20.86
CA GLY A 132 5.86 22.93 -20.54
C GLY A 132 4.67 23.90 -20.37
N PRO A 133 4.88 25.04 -19.69
CA PRO A 133 3.82 25.99 -19.39
C PRO A 133 3.39 26.70 -20.68
N GLY A 134 2.39 26.12 -21.36
CA GLY A 134 1.92 26.64 -22.64
C GLY A 134 0.79 25.87 -23.32
N GLN A 135 0.20 24.84 -22.69
CA GLN A 135 -0.97 24.18 -23.27
C GLN A 135 -2.25 24.62 -22.56
N HIS A 136 -2.93 25.54 -23.23
CA HIS A 136 -4.24 26.07 -22.89
C HIS A 136 -5.26 24.93 -22.84
N TRP A 137 -5.82 24.61 -21.67
CA TRP A 137 -6.92 23.65 -21.56
C TRP A 137 -8.14 24.20 -22.33
N PRO A 138 -8.72 23.48 -23.31
CA PRO A 138 -9.91 23.97 -23.98
C PRO A 138 -11.08 23.95 -23.00
N ARG A 139 -11.73 25.12 -22.84
CA ARG A 139 -12.86 25.38 -21.93
C ARG A 139 -14.18 24.71 -22.38
N SER A 140 -14.10 23.65 -23.19
CA SER A 140 -15.25 22.96 -23.80
C SER A 140 -15.61 21.61 -23.14
N ALA A 141 -14.91 21.17 -22.09
CA ALA A 141 -15.27 19.92 -21.38
C ALA A 141 -16.34 20.09 -20.27
N LEU A 142 -16.96 21.26 -20.15
CA LEU A 142 -18.12 21.50 -19.28
C LEU A 142 -19.31 21.98 -20.10
N LYS A 143 -19.72 21.18 -21.09
CA LYS A 143 -21.08 21.28 -21.66
C LYS A 143 -21.51 19.97 -22.32
N GLY A 144 -22.42 19.28 -21.64
CA GLY A 144 -23.18 18.12 -22.13
C GLY A 144 -23.49 17.20 -20.94
N GLN A 145 -24.73 16.88 -20.56
CA GLN A 145 -26.04 17.08 -21.16
C GLN A 145 -27.07 17.14 -20.02
N ALA A 146 -27.91 18.16 -20.02
CA ALA A 146 -29.19 18.17 -19.29
C ALA A 146 -30.26 18.73 -20.24
N ALA A 147 -30.80 17.84 -21.07
CA ALA A 147 -32.04 17.98 -21.84
C ALA A 147 -32.30 16.60 -22.48
N GLY A 148 -33.45 15.94 -22.39
CA GLY A 148 -34.73 16.31 -21.80
C GLY A 148 -35.67 15.10 -21.89
N GLY A 149 -36.87 15.23 -21.32
CA GLY A 149 -37.91 14.20 -21.42
C GLY A 149 -39.11 14.51 -20.53
N ALA A 150 -39.82 15.59 -20.86
CA ALA A 150 -41.17 15.82 -20.34
C ALA A 150 -42.18 14.99 -21.14
N VAL A 151 -43.02 14.22 -20.46
CA VAL A 151 -44.35 13.81 -20.95
C VAL A 151 -45.33 13.99 -19.79
N GLY A 152 -46.33 14.84 -20.01
CA GLY A 152 -47.47 15.05 -19.12
C GLY A 152 -48.68 14.18 -19.47
N GLY A 153 -49.73 14.31 -18.65
CA GLY A 153 -51.08 13.78 -18.88
C GLY A 153 -51.64 13.08 -17.63
N SER A 154 -52.31 13.81 -16.73
CA SER A 154 -53.78 14.05 -16.72
C SER A 154 -54.62 12.83 -16.32
N ARG A 155 -54.95 12.71 -15.03
CA ARG A 155 -56.29 12.83 -14.41
C ARG A 155 -56.30 12.20 -13.03
#